data_AF-A0A351BM34-F1
#
_entry.id   AF-A0A351BM34-F1
#
_cell.length_a   1.000
_cell.length_b   1.000
_cell.length_c   1.000
_cell.angle_alpha   90.00
_cell.angle_beta   90.00
_cell.angle_gamma   90.00
#
_symmetry.space_group_name_H-M   'P 1'
#
loop_
_entity.id
_entity.type
_entity.pdbx_description
1 polymer ?
#
loop_
_entity_poly.entity_id
_entity_poly.type
_entity_poly.pdbx_seq_one_letter_code
_entity_poly.pdbx_strand_id
1 'polypeptide(L)'
;MPGNLYLPCLSAGLHLSGANGATSFPDLKGHGFYRTGAVAISTAQSRFAGEGSAYFPGGVDDLIKCNAHADFGDSGASMAISFSMFPTAAPVGQDVRLIQVGANGSYGSFFLAWTPSRQVYFGIAASGTSWTGQTVGVLALNQWHDVLFTMFDGRAALCVNRGLVGFQDSQFVPYSGFPKRVQIGGDDSGFQSVDGRFQGYLSEVEIQLKHGRQPPAVAPTGPFLDTVGIGIAGAGHAPTAAIRLARPDARILAPALPALALDVEHGGRGRVAGTTKNVGAPDYPVSRRVRLLRKRDGLLARECWSDAGGNYLFDKVRHDREYVVMAHDHTGLYNGVVADTVTPELIT
;
A
#
# COMPACT_ATOMS: atom_id res chain seq x y z
N MET A 1 -8.45 -1.05 9.07
CA MET A 1 -7.00 -0.77 9.13
C MET A 1 -6.62 -0.05 7.85
N PRO A 2 -5.68 0.92 7.84
CA PRO A 2 -5.08 1.38 6.60
C PRO A 2 -4.55 0.16 5.84
N GLY A 3 -4.82 0.05 4.55
CA GLY A 3 -4.29 -1.01 3.70
C GLY A 3 -3.02 -0.55 2.99
N ASN A 4 -2.50 -1.35 2.07
CA ASN A 4 -1.38 -0.94 1.23
C ASN A 4 -1.89 0.01 0.15
N LEU A 5 -1.61 1.31 0.32
CA LEU A 5 -1.98 2.36 -0.63
C LEU A 5 -1.41 2.12 -2.03
N TYR A 6 -0.31 1.40 -2.13
CA TYR A 6 0.34 1.12 -3.40
C TYR A 6 -0.01 -0.24 -4.00
N LEU A 7 -0.88 -1.02 -3.36
CA LEU A 7 -1.34 -2.30 -3.90
C LEU A 7 -1.85 -2.22 -5.34
N PRO A 8 -2.62 -1.17 -5.75
CA PRO A 8 -3.05 -1.04 -7.14
C PRO A 8 -1.90 -0.79 -8.12
N CYS A 9 -0.79 -0.22 -7.64
CA CYS A 9 0.38 0.16 -8.43
C CYS A 9 1.45 -0.94 -8.51
N LEU A 10 1.29 -2.06 -7.79
CA LEU A 10 2.24 -3.16 -7.85
C LEU A 10 2.17 -3.83 -9.24
N SER A 11 3.34 -4.03 -9.85
CA SER A 11 3.55 -5.01 -10.92
C SER A 11 3.79 -6.40 -10.35
N ALA A 12 4.38 -6.52 -9.16
CA ALA A 12 4.48 -7.76 -8.40
C ALA A 12 4.57 -7.46 -6.89
N GLY A 13 4.07 -8.37 -6.07
CA GLY A 13 4.17 -8.33 -4.61
C GLY A 13 4.36 -9.73 -4.06
N LEU A 14 5.52 -9.99 -3.44
CA LEU A 14 5.86 -11.28 -2.84
C LEU A 14 6.23 -11.06 -1.37
N HIS A 15 5.49 -11.64 -0.44
CA HIS A 15 5.90 -11.64 0.98
C HIS A 15 7.19 -12.42 1.19
N LEU A 16 7.38 -13.48 0.39
CA LEU A 16 8.43 -14.47 0.59
C LEU A 16 8.37 -15.07 2.00
N SER A 17 7.16 -15.32 2.48
CA SER A 17 6.83 -15.96 3.75
C SER A 17 6.14 -17.32 3.52
N GLY A 18 6.08 -18.14 4.57
CA GLY A 18 5.43 -19.44 4.56
C GLY A 18 6.04 -20.43 5.55
N ALA A 19 5.64 -21.69 5.41
CA ALA A 19 6.18 -22.78 6.21
C ALA A 19 7.66 -23.04 5.90
N ASN A 20 8.42 -23.49 6.91
CA ASN A 20 9.82 -23.86 6.74
C ASN A 20 9.99 -24.96 5.67
N GLY A 21 10.90 -24.74 4.72
CA GLY A 21 11.15 -25.62 3.58
C GLY A 21 10.19 -25.42 2.40
N ALA A 22 9.23 -24.49 2.47
CA ALA A 22 8.35 -24.21 1.33
C ALA A 22 9.15 -23.69 0.12
N THR A 23 8.73 -24.10 -1.07
CA THR A 23 9.41 -23.80 -2.34
C THR A 23 8.54 -23.01 -3.32
N SER A 24 7.35 -22.62 -2.88
CA SER A 24 6.43 -21.75 -3.61
C SER A 24 6.59 -20.30 -3.13
N PHE A 25 6.58 -19.37 -4.08
CA PHE A 25 6.70 -17.93 -3.82
C PHE A 25 5.54 -17.20 -4.49
N PRO A 26 4.35 -17.18 -3.87
CA PRO A 26 3.17 -16.57 -4.47
C PRO A 26 3.38 -15.08 -4.71
N ASP A 27 2.89 -14.61 -5.86
CA ASP A 27 2.80 -13.20 -6.18
C ASP A 27 1.33 -12.74 -6.13
N LEU A 28 1.09 -11.58 -5.52
CA LEU A 28 -0.23 -10.95 -5.43
C LEU A 28 -0.85 -10.61 -6.80
N LYS A 29 -0.02 -10.46 -7.84
CA LYS A 29 -0.49 -10.17 -9.21
C LYS A 29 -0.67 -11.41 -10.08
N GLY A 30 -0.41 -12.60 -9.53
CA GLY A 30 -0.66 -13.87 -10.20
C GLY A 30 0.43 -14.29 -11.18
N HIS A 31 1.61 -13.66 -11.14
CA HIS A 31 2.75 -14.11 -11.94
C HIS A 31 3.35 -15.42 -11.39
N GLY A 32 3.86 -16.26 -12.29
CA GLY A 32 4.54 -17.50 -11.92
C GLY A 32 5.98 -17.27 -11.49
N PHE A 33 6.21 -16.97 -10.22
CA PHE A 33 7.55 -16.97 -9.63
C PHE A 33 7.97 -18.38 -9.20
N TYR A 34 9.13 -18.82 -9.67
CA TYR A 34 9.69 -20.14 -9.40
C TYR A 34 11.18 -20.03 -9.04
N ARG A 35 11.68 -20.98 -8.27
CA ARG A 35 13.09 -21.04 -7.88
C ARG A 35 13.93 -21.89 -8.82
N THR A 36 15.23 -21.62 -8.80
CA THR A 36 16.30 -22.56 -9.17
C THR A 36 17.19 -22.81 -7.96
N GLY A 37 17.97 -23.90 -8.00
CA GLY A 37 18.86 -24.27 -6.89
C GLY A 37 18.11 -24.67 -5.61
N ALA A 38 18.65 -24.27 -4.46
CA ALA A 38 18.24 -24.65 -3.12
C ALA A 38 17.47 -23.56 -2.36
N VAL A 39 17.06 -22.47 -3.03
CA VAL A 39 16.24 -21.41 -2.41
C VAL A 39 14.96 -22.00 -1.82
N ALA A 40 14.62 -21.64 -0.59
CA ALA A 40 13.40 -22.09 0.09
C ALA A 40 13.01 -21.11 1.20
N ILE A 41 11.77 -21.16 1.67
CA ILE A 41 11.37 -20.45 2.89
C ILE A 41 12.08 -21.09 4.09
N SER A 42 12.63 -20.26 4.97
CA SER A 42 13.23 -20.70 6.23
C SER A 42 12.67 -19.89 7.38
N THR A 43 12.37 -20.57 8.48
CA THR A 43 11.93 -19.95 9.73
C THR A 43 13.08 -19.63 10.68
N ALA A 44 14.31 -20.01 10.32
CA ALA A 44 15.51 -19.71 11.10
C ALA A 44 15.78 -18.20 11.18
N GLN A 45 15.37 -17.44 10.16
CA GLN A 45 15.34 -16.00 10.20
C GLN A 45 14.08 -15.47 9.53
N SER A 46 13.32 -14.64 10.24
CA SER A 46 12.07 -14.03 9.76
C SER A 46 12.13 -12.52 9.93
N ARG A 47 11.63 -11.76 8.93
CA ARG A 47 11.53 -10.29 9.04
C ARG A 47 10.46 -9.88 10.06
N PHE A 48 9.36 -10.63 10.07
CA PHE A 48 8.28 -10.51 11.03
C PHE A 48 8.05 -11.86 11.71
N ALA A 49 7.66 -11.81 12.98
CA ALA A 49 7.52 -13.00 13.80
C ALA A 49 6.46 -13.95 13.20
N GLY A 50 6.82 -15.23 13.03
CA GLY A 50 5.90 -16.30 12.66
C GLY A 50 5.72 -16.58 11.17
N GLU A 51 6.42 -15.86 10.29
CA GLU A 51 6.15 -15.92 8.84
C GLU A 51 7.25 -16.57 8.00
N GLY A 52 8.48 -16.74 8.51
CA GLY A 52 9.59 -17.19 7.67
C GLY A 52 10.04 -16.14 6.64
N SER A 53 11.17 -16.39 6.00
CA SER A 53 11.67 -15.54 4.90
C SER A 53 12.35 -16.41 3.84
N ALA A 54 12.39 -15.98 2.58
CA ALA A 54 13.08 -16.73 1.53
C ALA A 54 14.59 -16.74 1.81
N TYR A 55 15.11 -17.92 2.08
CA TYR A 55 16.52 -18.17 2.30
C TYR A 55 17.22 -18.52 0.99
N PHE A 56 18.31 -17.82 0.73
CA PHE A 56 19.22 -18.00 -0.40
C PHE A 56 20.54 -18.57 0.15
N PRO A 57 20.83 -19.87 -0.08
CA PRO A 57 22.06 -20.49 0.40
C PRO A 57 23.34 -20.01 -0.29
N GLY A 58 23.24 -19.46 -1.50
CA GLY A 58 24.36 -18.90 -2.28
C GLY A 58 25.05 -19.88 -3.23
N GLY A 59 24.43 -21.02 -3.50
CA GLY A 59 24.85 -21.93 -4.57
C GLY A 59 24.70 -21.30 -5.96
N VAL A 60 25.45 -21.81 -6.93
CA VAL A 60 25.56 -21.26 -8.30
C VAL A 60 24.22 -21.11 -9.04
N ASP A 61 23.22 -21.90 -8.66
CA ASP A 61 21.88 -21.90 -9.27
C ASP A 61 20.81 -21.25 -8.37
N ASP A 62 21.18 -20.66 -7.23
CA ASP A 62 20.22 -20.17 -6.24
C ASP A 62 19.65 -18.79 -6.61
N LEU A 63 18.46 -18.78 -7.23
CA LEU A 63 17.70 -17.56 -7.47
C LEU A 63 16.20 -17.86 -7.64
N ILE A 64 15.38 -16.81 -7.52
CA ILE A 64 13.96 -16.84 -7.91
C ILE A 64 13.81 -16.14 -9.25
N LYS A 65 12.97 -16.68 -10.13
CA LYS A 65 12.72 -16.22 -11.50
C LYS A 65 11.23 -16.06 -11.74
N CYS A 66 10.88 -15.05 -12.52
CA CYS A 66 9.61 -14.94 -13.22
C CYS A 66 9.89 -14.79 -14.71
N ASN A 67 9.14 -15.53 -15.53
CA ASN A 67 9.23 -15.41 -16.98
C ASN A 67 8.86 -14.00 -17.46
N ALA A 68 9.22 -13.68 -18.70
CA ALA A 68 8.96 -12.36 -19.26
C ALA A 68 7.46 -12.04 -19.29
N HIS A 69 7.08 -10.87 -18.76
CA HIS A 69 5.69 -10.41 -18.75
C HIS A 69 5.59 -8.91 -19.10
N ALA A 70 4.44 -8.50 -19.65
CA ALA A 70 4.20 -7.13 -20.08
C ALA A 70 4.20 -6.14 -18.92
N ASP A 71 3.77 -6.57 -17.72
CA ASP A 71 3.75 -5.76 -16.50
C ASP A 71 5.14 -5.33 -16.02
N PHE A 72 6.18 -5.97 -16.55
CA PHE A 72 7.59 -5.65 -16.29
C PHE A 72 8.28 -4.90 -17.45
N GLY A 73 7.58 -4.72 -18.58
CA GLY A 73 8.15 -4.28 -19.84
C GLY A 73 8.24 -2.78 -20.06
N ASP A 74 7.48 -2.03 -19.28
CA ASP A 74 7.40 -0.58 -19.41
C ASP A 74 7.11 0.05 -18.06
N SER A 75 7.99 0.95 -17.65
CA SER A 75 7.89 1.73 -16.43
C SER A 75 7.68 3.22 -16.67
N GLY A 76 7.48 3.64 -17.93
CA GLY A 76 7.38 5.05 -18.28
C GLY A 76 8.64 5.79 -17.79
N ALA A 77 8.46 6.74 -16.87
CA ALA A 77 9.55 7.49 -16.26
C ALA A 77 9.65 7.31 -14.73
N SER A 78 8.85 6.43 -14.13
CA SER A 78 8.77 6.26 -12.68
C SER A 78 8.66 4.80 -12.28
N MET A 79 9.33 4.41 -11.20
CA MET A 79 9.21 3.07 -10.65
C MET A 79 9.66 3.04 -9.19
N ALA A 80 9.33 1.96 -8.49
CA ALA A 80 9.91 1.68 -7.19
C ALA A 80 10.06 0.19 -6.96
N ILE A 81 11.08 -0.18 -6.20
CA ILE A 81 11.27 -1.54 -5.71
C ILE A 81 11.62 -1.43 -4.23
N SER A 82 10.82 -2.07 -3.38
CA SER A 82 11.12 -2.20 -1.95
C SER A 82 11.21 -3.64 -1.52
N PHE A 83 12.11 -3.92 -0.59
CA PHE A 83 12.30 -5.24 -0.01
C PHE A 83 13.07 -5.15 1.30
N SER A 84 12.97 -6.19 2.12
CA SER A 84 13.81 -6.40 3.29
C SER A 84 14.87 -7.44 2.97
N MET A 85 16.12 -7.20 3.38
CA MET A 85 17.21 -8.17 3.24
C MET A 85 17.96 -8.41 4.55
N PHE A 86 18.39 -9.65 4.76
CA PHE A 86 19.28 -10.07 5.85
C PHE A 86 20.48 -10.79 5.23
N PRO A 87 21.54 -10.08 4.83
CA PRO A 87 22.73 -10.70 4.24
C PRO A 87 23.52 -11.45 5.32
N THR A 88 23.86 -12.71 5.07
CA THR A 88 24.72 -13.51 5.96
C THR A 88 26.18 -13.51 5.51
N ALA A 89 26.43 -13.16 4.25
CA ALA A 89 27.77 -13.00 3.69
C ALA A 89 27.84 -11.83 2.69
N ALA A 90 29.05 -11.31 2.48
CA ALA A 90 29.33 -10.43 1.36
C ALA A 90 29.60 -11.28 0.10
N PRO A 91 29.28 -10.77 -1.11
CA PRO A 91 29.65 -11.43 -2.36
C PRO A 91 31.16 -11.57 -2.47
N VAL A 92 31.60 -12.67 -3.07
CA VAL A 92 33.03 -12.94 -3.30
C VAL A 92 33.33 -12.75 -4.78
N GLY A 93 34.19 -11.77 -5.09
CA GLY A 93 34.73 -11.54 -6.44
C GLY A 93 33.82 -10.83 -7.44
N GLN A 94 32.50 -10.87 -7.26
CA GLN A 94 31.51 -10.33 -8.21
C GLN A 94 30.36 -9.65 -7.48
N ASP A 95 29.67 -8.73 -8.16
CA ASP A 95 28.43 -8.17 -7.65
C ASP A 95 27.28 -9.17 -7.77
N VAL A 96 26.26 -9.02 -6.92
CA VAL A 96 25.02 -9.79 -6.99
C VAL A 96 23.91 -8.88 -7.48
N ARG A 97 23.19 -9.27 -8.53
CA ARG A 97 21.93 -8.63 -8.93
C ARG A 97 20.81 -9.09 -8.00
N LEU A 98 20.57 -8.33 -6.93
CA LEU A 98 19.55 -8.65 -5.91
C LEU A 98 18.15 -8.72 -6.51
N ILE A 99 17.79 -7.73 -7.32
CA ILE A 99 16.53 -7.70 -8.06
C ILE A 99 16.85 -7.15 -9.43
N GLN A 100 16.53 -7.92 -10.47
CA GLN A 100 16.73 -7.54 -11.87
C GLN A 100 15.40 -7.57 -12.60
N VAL A 101 15.09 -6.49 -13.30
CA VAL A 101 13.98 -6.39 -14.25
C VAL A 101 14.57 -6.30 -15.65
N GLY A 102 14.39 -7.36 -16.42
CA GLY A 102 15.04 -7.55 -17.72
C GLY A 102 16.26 -8.46 -17.64
N ALA A 103 17.20 -8.23 -18.55
CA ALA A 103 18.42 -9.03 -18.70
C ALA A 103 19.64 -8.13 -18.65
N ASN A 104 20.72 -8.60 -18.02
CA ASN A 104 21.99 -7.90 -18.06
C ASN A 104 22.48 -7.69 -19.50
N GLY A 105 23.07 -6.52 -19.77
CA GLY A 105 23.47 -6.06 -21.11
C GLY A 105 22.33 -5.69 -22.08
N SER A 106 21.06 -5.90 -21.71
CA SER A 106 19.90 -5.59 -22.57
C SER A 106 19.33 -4.20 -22.30
N TYR A 107 19.23 -3.38 -23.35
CA TYR A 107 18.60 -2.05 -23.29
C TYR A 107 17.24 -2.06 -22.59
N GLY A 108 16.99 -1.04 -21.77
CA GLY A 108 15.77 -0.93 -20.98
C GLY A 108 15.64 -2.03 -19.93
N SER A 109 16.74 -2.44 -19.30
CA SER A 109 16.75 -3.33 -18.13
C SER A 109 17.32 -2.59 -16.92
N PHE A 110 16.83 -2.93 -15.75
CA PHE A 110 17.19 -2.29 -14.48
C PHE A 110 17.59 -3.34 -13.46
N PHE A 111 18.48 -2.96 -12.55
CA PHE A 111 18.80 -3.81 -11.41
C PHE A 111 19.06 -3.01 -10.13
N LEU A 112 18.84 -3.69 -9.01
CA LEU A 112 19.44 -3.40 -7.71
C LEU A 112 20.49 -4.46 -7.43
N ALA A 113 21.62 -4.04 -6.88
CA ALA A 113 22.76 -4.92 -6.69
C ALA A 113 23.42 -4.76 -5.32
N TRP A 114 24.04 -5.85 -4.87
CA TRP A 114 24.81 -5.98 -3.64
C TRP A 114 26.26 -6.25 -3.97
N THR A 115 27.17 -5.49 -3.37
CA THR A 115 28.59 -5.49 -3.73
C THR A 115 29.45 -6.23 -2.70
N PRO A 116 30.65 -6.71 -3.07
CA PRO A 116 31.67 -7.18 -2.13
C PRO A 116 31.99 -6.19 -1.00
N SER A 117 31.86 -4.88 -1.27
CA SER A 117 32.02 -3.79 -0.30
C SER A 117 30.83 -3.63 0.66
N ARG A 118 29.82 -4.49 0.57
CA ARG A 118 28.59 -4.47 1.38
C ARG A 118 27.78 -3.18 1.20
N GLN A 119 27.64 -2.77 -0.06
CA GLN A 119 26.82 -1.64 -0.46
C GLN A 119 25.68 -2.10 -1.35
N VAL A 120 24.56 -1.39 -1.30
CA VAL A 120 23.50 -1.54 -2.29
C VAL A 120 23.64 -0.41 -3.31
N TYR A 121 23.48 -0.72 -4.58
CA TYR A 121 23.45 0.27 -5.64
C TYR A 121 22.40 -0.11 -6.69
N PHE A 122 22.04 0.85 -7.53
CA PHE A 122 21.20 0.59 -8.68
C PHE A 122 21.92 0.93 -9.98
N GLY A 123 21.39 0.42 -11.07
CA GLY A 123 21.91 0.76 -12.38
C GLY A 123 21.02 0.25 -13.49
N ILE A 124 21.39 0.67 -14.70
CA ILE A 124 20.73 0.30 -15.93
C ILE A 124 21.70 -0.59 -16.70
N ALA A 125 21.19 -1.71 -17.19
CA ALA A 125 21.99 -2.67 -17.94
C ALA A 125 21.95 -2.33 -19.44
N ALA A 126 22.54 -1.21 -19.86
CA ALA A 126 22.72 -0.86 -21.28
C ALA A 126 24.22 -0.78 -21.61
N SER A 127 24.68 -1.61 -22.57
CA SER A 127 25.97 -1.52 -23.29
C SER A 127 27.23 -1.06 -22.49
N GLY A 128 27.35 -1.48 -21.23
CA GLY A 128 28.42 -1.06 -20.32
C GLY A 128 27.86 -0.26 -19.15
N THR A 129 27.45 -0.98 -18.10
CA THR A 129 26.84 -0.43 -16.90
C THR A 129 27.69 0.69 -16.28
N SER A 130 27.12 1.88 -16.20
CA SER A 130 27.62 2.97 -15.35
C SER A 130 26.87 2.90 -14.03
N TRP A 131 27.61 2.89 -12.92
CA TRP A 131 27.04 2.94 -11.57
C TRP A 131 26.18 4.19 -11.42
N THR A 132 24.92 4.02 -11.03
CA THR A 132 24.07 5.17 -10.75
C THR A 132 23.47 5.03 -9.36
N GLY A 133 24.09 5.71 -8.40
CA GLY A 133 23.63 5.80 -7.00
C GLY A 133 23.92 4.56 -6.16
N GLN A 134 24.61 4.76 -5.04
CA GLN A 134 25.00 3.70 -4.09
C GLN A 134 24.76 4.15 -2.65
N THR A 135 24.60 3.20 -1.72
CA THR A 135 24.57 3.49 -0.29
C THR A 135 25.90 4.08 0.18
N VAL A 136 25.85 5.12 1.01
CA VAL A 136 27.02 5.61 1.73
C VAL A 136 27.28 4.71 2.94
N GLY A 137 28.50 4.18 3.04
CA GLY A 137 28.90 3.28 4.12
C GLY A 137 28.53 1.82 3.87
N VAL A 138 28.88 0.98 4.84
CA VAL A 138 28.87 -0.47 4.73
C VAL A 138 27.67 -1.01 5.51
N LEU A 139 26.78 -1.77 4.86
CA LEU A 139 25.68 -2.43 5.54
C LEU A 139 26.18 -3.63 6.35
N ALA A 140 25.69 -3.74 7.58
CA ALA A 140 26.06 -4.83 8.49
C ALA A 140 25.53 -6.17 7.99
N LEU A 141 26.32 -7.23 8.16
CA LEU A 141 25.84 -8.60 7.98
C LEU A 141 25.04 -9.02 9.21
N ASN A 142 24.19 -10.03 9.02
CA ASN A 142 23.35 -10.62 10.05
C ASN A 142 22.41 -9.59 10.74
N GLN A 143 21.93 -8.63 9.97
CA GLN A 143 20.92 -7.65 10.37
C GLN A 143 19.93 -7.41 9.24
N TRP A 144 18.68 -7.11 9.60
CA TRP A 144 17.66 -6.74 8.62
C TRP A 144 17.91 -5.31 8.15
N HIS A 145 17.93 -5.13 6.83
CA HIS A 145 17.95 -3.83 6.16
C HIS A 145 16.72 -3.70 5.28
N ASP A 146 15.94 -2.65 5.49
CA ASP A 146 14.81 -2.31 4.64
C ASP A 146 15.32 -1.40 3.51
N VAL A 147 15.27 -1.87 2.27
CA VAL A 147 15.75 -1.17 1.08
C VAL A 147 14.56 -0.67 0.27
N LEU A 148 14.62 0.60 -0.13
CA LEU A 148 13.70 1.18 -1.11
C LEU A 148 14.51 1.88 -2.19
N PHE A 149 14.35 1.41 -3.42
CA PHE A 149 14.62 2.19 -4.60
C PHE A 149 13.34 2.88 -5.06
N THR A 150 13.43 4.16 -5.40
CA THR A 150 12.32 4.87 -6.03
C THR A 150 12.82 5.84 -7.07
N MET A 151 12.06 6.00 -8.15
CA MET A 151 12.31 6.96 -9.19
C MET A 151 11.02 7.71 -9.53
N PHE A 152 11.13 9.03 -9.64
CA PHE A 152 10.07 9.91 -10.14
C PHE A 152 10.62 10.73 -11.30
N ASP A 153 10.06 10.52 -12.48
CA ASP A 153 10.40 11.27 -13.70
C ASP A 153 11.92 11.35 -13.97
N GLY A 154 12.59 10.20 -13.94
CA GLY A 154 14.05 10.11 -14.14
C GLY A 154 14.90 10.53 -12.93
N ARG A 155 14.31 10.92 -11.80
CA ARG A 155 15.03 11.26 -10.56
C ARG A 155 14.97 10.10 -9.58
N ALA A 156 16.11 9.46 -9.37
CA ALA A 156 16.23 8.23 -8.61
C ALA A 156 16.78 8.49 -7.20
N ALA A 157 16.26 7.74 -6.25
CA ALA A 157 16.69 7.74 -4.86
C ALA A 157 16.82 6.31 -4.36
N LEU A 158 17.87 6.07 -3.58
CA LEU A 158 18.05 4.87 -2.79
C LEU A 158 17.90 5.23 -1.32
N CYS A 159 17.01 4.52 -0.63
CA CYS A 159 16.79 4.64 0.79
C CYS A 159 17.10 3.31 1.46
N VAL A 160 17.83 3.33 2.57
CA VAL A 160 18.08 2.15 3.40
C VAL A 160 17.74 2.48 4.83
N ASN A 161 17.00 1.58 5.49
CA ASN A 161 16.47 1.79 6.83
C ASN A 161 15.82 3.17 6.95
N ARG A 162 15.08 3.55 5.90
CA ARG A 162 14.26 4.76 5.80
C ARG A 162 15.05 6.06 5.61
N GLY A 163 16.37 6.02 5.70
CA GLY A 163 17.25 7.15 5.39
C GLY A 163 17.55 7.20 3.89
N LEU A 164 17.48 8.40 3.30
CA LEU A 164 17.98 8.64 1.96
C LEU A 164 19.51 8.50 1.97
N VAL A 165 20.05 7.60 1.16
CA VAL A 165 21.49 7.24 1.15
C VAL A 165 22.13 7.36 -0.21
N GLY A 166 21.35 7.54 -1.27
CA GLY A 166 21.86 7.82 -2.62
C GLY A 166 20.82 8.54 -3.45
N PHE A 167 21.27 9.42 -4.35
CA PHE A 167 20.41 10.16 -5.27
C PHE A 167 21.13 10.34 -6.61
N GLN A 168 20.38 10.26 -7.72
CA GLN A 168 20.86 10.54 -9.07
C GLN A 168 19.74 11.11 -9.93
N ASP A 169 20.05 12.13 -10.72
CA ASP A 169 19.16 12.67 -11.75
C ASP A 169 19.39 11.98 -13.10
N SER A 170 18.49 12.24 -14.05
CA SER A 170 18.61 11.81 -15.45
C SER A 170 18.80 10.30 -15.64
N GLN A 171 18.09 9.52 -14.82
CA GLN A 171 18.10 8.06 -14.87
C GLN A 171 17.08 7.52 -15.86
N PHE A 172 17.43 6.39 -16.47
CA PHE A 172 16.53 5.59 -17.30
C PHE A 172 15.97 4.41 -16.51
N VAL A 173 14.84 3.90 -16.97
CA VAL A 173 14.11 2.77 -16.39
C VAL A 173 13.79 1.76 -17.48
N PRO A 174 13.29 0.55 -17.19
CA PRO A 174 12.68 -0.29 -18.21
C PRO A 174 11.73 0.47 -19.13
N TYR A 175 12.23 0.78 -20.33
CA TYR A 175 11.54 1.48 -21.40
C TYR A 175 11.60 0.57 -22.64
N SER A 176 10.49 0.43 -23.36
CA SER A 176 10.36 -0.12 -24.73
C SER A 176 9.04 -0.89 -24.95
N GLY A 177 8.28 -1.21 -23.90
CA GLY A 177 6.99 -1.90 -24.05
C GLY A 177 7.11 -3.38 -24.42
N PHE A 178 8.32 -3.96 -24.40
CA PHE A 178 8.52 -5.40 -24.57
C PHE A 178 8.51 -6.11 -23.23
N PRO A 179 7.92 -7.32 -23.12
CA PRO A 179 7.94 -8.10 -21.89
C PRO A 179 9.35 -8.30 -21.33
N LYS A 180 9.50 -8.12 -20.01
CA LYS A 180 10.77 -8.34 -19.31
C LYS A 180 10.60 -9.40 -18.24
N ARG A 181 11.64 -10.19 -18.01
CA ARG A 181 11.70 -11.16 -16.92
C ARG A 181 12.06 -10.48 -15.60
N VAL A 182 11.79 -11.14 -14.48
CA VAL A 182 12.27 -10.70 -13.16
C VAL A 182 13.14 -11.79 -12.56
N GLN A 183 14.26 -11.41 -11.96
CA GLN A 183 15.16 -12.31 -11.23
C GLN A 183 15.45 -11.72 -9.86
N ILE A 184 15.48 -12.55 -8.83
CA ILE A 184 15.71 -12.15 -7.44
C ILE A 184 16.79 -13.06 -6.84
N GLY A 185 17.80 -12.44 -6.22
CA GLY A 185 18.92 -13.13 -5.57
C GLY A 185 20.10 -13.46 -6.47
N GLY A 186 20.07 -13.07 -7.75
CA GLY A 186 21.18 -13.25 -8.69
C GLY A 186 20.77 -12.98 -10.14
N ASP A 187 21.77 -13.09 -11.03
CA ASP A 187 21.61 -13.02 -12.48
C ASP A 187 22.22 -14.26 -13.15
N ASP A 188 21.61 -14.73 -14.24
CA ASP A 188 22.05 -15.91 -14.99
C ASP A 188 22.37 -15.57 -16.44
N SER A 189 22.78 -14.33 -16.69
CA SER A 189 23.10 -13.85 -18.03
C SER A 189 24.39 -14.43 -18.60
N GLY A 190 25.23 -15.06 -17.76
CA GLY A 190 26.52 -15.63 -18.15
C GLY A 190 27.66 -14.60 -18.13
N PHE A 191 27.43 -13.43 -17.53
CA PHE A 191 28.44 -12.39 -17.38
C PHE A 191 29.09 -12.48 -16.00
N GLN A 192 30.32 -12.99 -15.97
CA GLN A 192 31.11 -13.23 -14.75
C GLN A 192 31.38 -12.00 -13.88
N SER A 193 31.03 -10.76 -14.24
CA SER A 193 31.16 -9.62 -13.32
C SER A 193 29.96 -9.46 -12.39
N VAL A 194 28.84 -10.11 -12.70
CA VAL A 194 27.52 -9.87 -12.07
C VAL A 194 26.71 -11.14 -11.81
N ASP A 195 27.25 -12.31 -12.11
CA ASP A 195 26.64 -13.63 -11.90
C ASP A 195 26.75 -14.10 -10.42
N GLY A 196 27.04 -13.19 -9.49
CA GLY A 196 27.04 -13.49 -8.06
C GLY A 196 25.68 -13.98 -7.56
N ARG A 197 25.69 -14.71 -6.43
CA ARG A 197 24.49 -15.25 -5.78
C ARG A 197 24.34 -14.68 -4.39
N PHE A 198 23.13 -14.26 -4.06
CA PHE A 198 22.82 -13.72 -2.75
C PHE A 198 22.93 -14.82 -1.68
N GLN A 199 23.49 -14.46 -0.53
CA GLN A 199 23.58 -15.32 0.64
C GLN A 199 22.89 -14.62 1.80
N GLY A 200 21.75 -15.17 2.23
CA GLY A 200 20.95 -14.58 3.28
C GLY A 200 19.46 -14.76 3.07
N TYR A 201 18.67 -13.82 3.59
CA TYR A 201 17.22 -13.89 3.55
C TYR A 201 16.63 -12.64 2.87
N LEU A 202 15.57 -12.82 2.09
CA LEU A 202 14.75 -11.73 1.55
C LEU A 202 13.29 -11.89 1.99
N SER A 203 12.62 -10.76 2.19
CA SER A 203 11.20 -10.69 2.55
C SER A 203 10.57 -9.40 2.01
N GLU A 204 9.25 -9.42 1.81
CA GLU A 204 8.45 -8.26 1.42
C GLU A 204 8.91 -7.55 0.14
N VAL A 205 9.09 -8.31 -0.95
CA VAL A 205 9.46 -7.73 -2.25
C VAL A 205 8.23 -7.13 -2.92
N GLU A 206 8.23 -5.82 -3.13
CA GLU A 206 7.23 -5.09 -3.89
C GLU A 206 7.90 -4.41 -5.09
N ILE A 207 7.41 -4.70 -6.29
CA ILE A 207 7.88 -4.11 -7.56
C ILE A 207 6.76 -3.26 -8.14
N GLN A 208 7.09 -2.02 -8.47
CA GLN A 208 6.16 -1.03 -9.00
C GLN A 208 6.74 -0.44 -10.27
N LEU A 209 6.19 -0.79 -11.42
CA LEU A 209 6.50 -0.06 -12.65
C LEU A 209 5.46 1.04 -12.85
N LYS A 210 5.86 2.12 -13.54
CA LYS A 210 5.05 3.32 -13.82
C LYS A 210 4.72 4.19 -12.61
N HIS A 211 5.13 3.78 -11.41
CA HIS A 211 4.84 4.47 -10.16
C HIS A 211 6.06 4.50 -9.25
N GLY A 212 6.47 5.69 -8.82
CA GLY A 212 7.42 5.85 -7.72
C GLY A 212 6.72 5.77 -6.36
N ARG A 213 7.51 5.57 -5.30
CA ARG A 213 7.03 5.45 -3.92
C ARG A 213 7.85 6.35 -3.01
N GLN A 214 7.16 7.02 -2.08
CA GLN A 214 7.86 7.74 -1.02
C GLN A 214 8.27 6.75 0.08
N PRO A 215 9.47 6.91 0.69
CA PRO A 215 9.84 6.12 1.85
C PRO A 215 8.78 6.25 2.95
N PRO A 216 8.31 5.15 3.56
CA PRO A 216 7.31 5.24 4.62
C PRO A 216 7.85 6.08 5.80
N ALA A 217 6.99 6.73 6.58
CA ALA A 217 7.38 7.57 7.73
C ALA A 217 7.64 6.78 9.04
N VAL A 218 7.25 5.50 9.11
CA VAL A 218 7.52 4.60 10.24
C VAL A 218 8.00 3.23 9.74
N ALA A 219 8.92 2.59 10.47
CA ALA A 219 9.45 1.28 10.10
C ALA A 219 8.30 0.27 9.94
N PRO A 220 8.37 -0.65 8.97
CA PRO A 220 7.39 -1.72 8.85
C PRO A 220 7.30 -2.50 10.18
N THR A 221 6.09 -2.57 10.75
CA THR A 221 5.80 -3.33 11.97
C THR A 221 5.24 -4.72 11.68
N GLY A 222 4.95 -4.99 10.42
CA GLY A 222 4.42 -6.25 9.90
C GLY A 222 4.56 -6.27 8.38
N PRO A 223 4.11 -7.36 7.73
CA PRO A 223 4.10 -7.49 6.28
C PRO A 223 3.35 -6.35 5.60
N PHE A 224 3.66 -6.09 4.33
CA PHE A 224 2.78 -5.25 3.53
C PHE A 224 1.39 -5.90 3.45
N LEU A 225 0.36 -5.10 3.25
CA LEU A 225 -1.02 -5.59 3.30
C LEU A 225 -1.53 -5.94 1.91
N ASP A 226 -2.29 -7.03 1.84
CA ASP A 226 -2.90 -7.53 0.59
C ASP A 226 -4.23 -6.85 0.24
N THR A 227 -4.57 -5.80 1.00
CA THR A 227 -5.80 -5.05 0.82
C THR A 227 -5.50 -3.58 0.54
N VAL A 228 -6.25 -2.99 -0.39
CA VAL A 228 -6.23 -1.53 -0.57
C VAL A 228 -6.90 -0.92 0.63
N GLY A 229 -6.29 0.09 1.23
CA GLY A 229 -6.97 0.83 2.29
C GLY A 229 -6.40 2.22 2.45
N ILE A 230 -7.29 3.20 2.33
CA ILE A 230 -6.98 4.58 2.71
C ILE A 230 -7.01 4.60 4.23
N GLY A 231 -5.84 4.76 4.84
CA GLY A 231 -5.77 5.07 6.26
C GLY A 231 -6.41 6.42 6.50
N ILE A 232 -7.72 6.45 6.76
CA ILE A 232 -8.30 7.59 7.47
C ILE A 232 -7.70 7.46 8.86
N ALA A 233 -6.68 8.28 9.13
CA ALA A 233 -6.09 8.36 10.46
C ALA A 233 -7.24 8.48 11.46
N GLY A 234 -7.37 7.50 12.36
CA GLY A 234 -8.24 7.65 13.51
C GLY A 234 -7.82 8.95 14.20
N ALA A 235 -8.79 9.84 14.39
CA ALA A 235 -8.59 11.13 15.03
C ALA A 235 -7.81 10.94 16.35
N GLY A 236 -6.53 11.27 16.37
CA GLY A 236 -5.68 10.97 17.52
C GLY A 236 -4.21 11.36 17.36
N HIS A 237 -3.69 11.44 16.14
CA HIS A 237 -2.35 12.00 15.90
C HIS A 237 -2.49 13.40 15.27
N ALA A 238 -2.06 14.42 16.01
CA ALA A 238 -1.95 15.77 15.46
C ALA A 238 -0.97 15.73 14.27
N PRO A 239 -1.36 16.23 13.08
CA PRO A 239 -0.50 16.18 11.92
C PRO A 239 0.71 17.09 12.12
N THR A 240 1.90 16.50 12.16
CA THR A 240 3.17 17.24 12.05
C THR A 240 3.33 17.66 10.60
N ALA A 241 3.09 18.94 10.29
CA ALA A 241 3.20 19.47 8.94
C ALA A 241 4.66 19.43 8.44
N ALA A 242 4.95 18.58 7.45
CA ALA A 242 6.27 18.42 6.85
C ALA A 242 6.55 19.34 5.64
N ILE A 243 5.72 20.34 5.38
CA ILE A 243 5.98 21.34 4.33
C ILE A 243 5.61 22.73 4.86
N ARG A 244 6.63 23.49 5.31
CA ARG A 244 6.52 24.94 5.43
C ARG A 244 6.76 25.55 4.05
N LEU A 245 5.70 25.70 3.26
CA LEU A 245 5.69 26.73 2.23
C LEU A 245 5.77 28.08 2.97
N ALA A 246 6.78 28.89 2.69
CA ALA A 246 6.83 30.27 3.16
C ALA A 246 5.56 30.97 2.68
N ARG A 247 4.68 31.32 3.61
CA ARG A 247 3.48 32.09 3.29
C ARG A 247 3.92 33.51 2.90
N PRO A 248 3.39 34.12 1.84
CA PRO A 248 3.44 35.58 1.75
C PRO A 248 2.73 36.15 2.98
N ASP A 249 3.16 37.34 3.43
CA ASP A 249 2.68 38.03 4.62
C ASP A 249 1.22 38.54 4.51
N ALA A 250 0.29 37.65 4.16
CA ALA A 250 -1.14 37.89 4.31
C ALA A 250 -1.49 37.63 5.77
N ARG A 251 -1.51 38.72 6.56
CA ARG A 251 -2.04 38.72 7.92
C ARG A 251 -3.56 38.52 7.84
N ILE A 252 -4.00 37.26 7.84
CA ILE A 252 -5.42 36.92 7.99
C ILE A 252 -5.81 37.34 9.40
N LEU A 253 -6.56 38.45 9.49
CA LEU A 253 -7.30 38.80 10.70
C LEU A 253 -8.27 37.65 10.96
N ALA A 254 -8.12 36.99 12.11
CA ALA A 254 -9.05 35.95 12.51
C ALA A 254 -10.47 36.55 12.53
N PRO A 255 -11.43 36.00 11.78
CA PRO A 255 -12.81 36.43 11.94
C PRO A 255 -13.25 35.98 13.32
N ALA A 256 -13.59 36.96 14.15
CA ALA A 256 -14.27 36.73 15.41
C ALA A 256 -15.68 36.18 15.11
N LEU A 257 -16.03 35.12 15.85
CA LEU A 257 -17.29 34.34 15.88
C LEU A 257 -17.41 33.19 14.86
N PRO A 258 -17.84 31.99 15.31
CA PRO A 258 -18.05 30.85 14.44
C PRO A 258 -19.31 31.11 13.61
N ALA A 259 -19.16 31.37 12.32
CA ALA A 259 -20.27 31.22 11.40
C ALA A 259 -20.60 29.71 11.33
N LEU A 260 -21.67 29.30 12.00
CA LEU A 260 -22.30 28.00 11.80
C LEU A 260 -22.49 27.78 10.28
N ALA A 261 -21.92 26.71 9.74
CA ALA A 261 -22.26 26.28 8.38
C ALA A 261 -23.78 26.05 8.33
N LEU A 262 -24.48 26.85 7.53
CA LEU A 262 -25.92 26.77 7.39
C LEU A 262 -26.27 25.59 6.47
N ASP A 263 -27.02 24.61 6.98
CA ASP A 263 -27.63 23.59 6.12
C ASP A 263 -28.85 24.19 5.40
N VAL A 264 -28.61 24.73 4.21
CA VAL A 264 -29.63 25.39 3.38
C VAL A 264 -30.60 24.39 2.73
N GLU A 265 -30.18 23.13 2.57
CA GLU A 265 -30.93 22.16 1.78
C GLU A 265 -31.90 21.34 2.63
N HIS A 266 -31.45 20.84 3.78
CA HIS A 266 -32.23 19.97 4.65
C HIS A 266 -32.46 20.56 6.05
N GLY A 267 -31.74 21.63 6.42
CA GLY A 267 -31.84 22.28 7.73
C GLY A 267 -33.18 23.01 7.94
N GLY A 268 -33.74 22.88 9.14
CA GLY A 268 -34.98 23.57 9.52
C GLY A 268 -35.31 23.44 11.00
N ARG A 269 -36.56 23.78 11.37
CA ARG A 269 -37.09 23.69 12.74
C ARG A 269 -37.94 22.43 13.00
N GLY A 270 -37.84 21.45 12.12
CA GLY A 270 -38.59 20.20 12.18
C GLY A 270 -37.87 19.12 12.98
N ARG A 271 -38.67 18.21 13.53
CA ARG A 271 -38.27 17.02 14.26
C ARG A 271 -39.02 15.80 13.73
N VAL A 272 -38.31 14.72 13.47
CA VAL A 272 -38.91 13.40 13.17
C VAL A 272 -38.37 12.39 14.18
N ALA A 273 -39.26 11.79 14.95
CA ALA A 273 -38.91 10.77 15.95
C ALA A 273 -39.78 9.53 15.76
N GLY A 274 -39.31 8.38 16.21
CA GLY A 274 -40.08 7.14 16.16
C GLY A 274 -39.32 5.96 16.75
N THR A 275 -39.86 4.76 16.55
CA THR A 275 -39.30 3.52 17.08
C THR A 275 -39.13 2.45 16.01
N THR A 276 -38.09 1.64 16.11
CA THR A 276 -37.89 0.43 15.31
C THR A 276 -38.12 -0.82 16.14
N LYS A 277 -38.99 -1.70 15.65
CA LYS A 277 -39.40 -2.94 16.31
C LYS A 277 -39.42 -4.08 15.30
N ASN A 278 -39.09 -5.28 15.77
CA ASN A 278 -39.42 -6.51 15.04
C ASN A 278 -40.81 -6.98 15.48
N VAL A 279 -41.60 -7.48 14.53
CA VAL A 279 -42.93 -8.03 14.82
C VAL A 279 -42.79 -9.34 15.60
N GLY A 280 -43.49 -9.45 16.72
CA GLY A 280 -43.43 -10.61 17.62
C GLY A 280 -44.62 -10.68 18.58
N ALA A 281 -44.59 -11.62 19.53
CA ALA A 281 -45.60 -11.75 20.57
C ALA A 281 -44.95 -11.63 21.96
N PRO A 282 -44.69 -10.41 22.49
CA PRO A 282 -44.97 -9.08 21.92
C PRO A 282 -43.90 -8.58 20.93
N ASP A 283 -44.21 -7.51 20.19
CA ASP A 283 -43.22 -6.75 19.42
C ASP A 283 -42.09 -6.28 20.34
N TYR A 284 -40.85 -6.41 19.87
CA TYR A 284 -39.68 -6.06 20.66
C TYR A 284 -38.81 -5.01 19.94
N PRO A 285 -38.26 -4.03 20.68
CA PRO A 285 -37.43 -2.98 20.12
C PRO A 285 -36.11 -3.53 19.61
N VAL A 286 -35.61 -2.91 18.54
CA VAL A 286 -34.36 -3.31 17.90
C VAL A 286 -33.60 -2.12 17.37
N SER A 287 -32.27 -2.11 17.51
CA SER A 287 -31.41 -1.10 16.89
C SER A 287 -31.29 -1.36 15.38
N ARG A 288 -31.59 -0.34 14.58
CA ARG A 288 -31.61 -0.39 13.12
C ARG A 288 -31.03 0.91 12.56
N ARG A 289 -30.48 0.82 11.34
CA ARG A 289 -30.07 2.02 10.60
C ARG A 289 -31.31 2.62 9.95
N VAL A 290 -31.66 3.83 10.37
CA VAL A 290 -32.84 4.57 9.92
C VAL A 290 -32.41 5.71 9.00
N ARG A 291 -33.09 5.84 7.86
CA ARG A 291 -32.82 6.86 6.84
C ARG A 291 -34.05 7.71 6.64
N LEU A 292 -33.85 9.03 6.62
CA LEU A 292 -34.87 10.02 6.32
C LEU A 292 -34.67 10.50 4.88
N LEU A 293 -35.55 10.09 3.98
CA LEU A 293 -35.50 10.39 2.56
C LEU A 293 -36.54 11.45 2.22
N ARG A 294 -36.20 12.46 1.42
CA ARG A 294 -37.18 13.44 0.96
C ARG A 294 -38.14 12.77 -0.03
N LYS A 295 -39.45 12.83 0.22
CA LYS A 295 -40.44 12.09 -0.57
C LYS A 295 -40.47 12.49 -2.05
N ARG A 296 -40.24 13.78 -2.35
CA ARG A 296 -40.31 14.33 -3.71
C ARG A 296 -39.34 13.65 -4.70
N ASP A 297 -38.12 13.39 -4.26
CA ASP A 297 -37.01 12.97 -5.16
C ASP A 297 -36.10 11.90 -4.57
N GLY A 298 -36.40 11.40 -3.37
CA GLY A 298 -35.63 10.33 -2.73
C GLY A 298 -34.29 10.77 -2.16
N LEU A 299 -33.95 12.07 -2.12
CA LEU A 299 -32.69 12.53 -1.55
C LEU A 299 -32.58 12.17 -0.06
N LEU A 300 -31.42 11.65 0.34
CA LEU A 300 -31.12 11.34 1.74
C LEU A 300 -30.89 12.63 2.53
N ALA A 301 -31.86 13.00 3.37
CA ALA A 301 -31.77 14.19 4.20
C ALA A 301 -30.96 13.95 5.47
N ARG A 302 -31.17 12.80 6.13
CA ARG A 302 -30.48 12.39 7.36
C ARG A 302 -30.42 10.88 7.49
N GLU A 303 -29.51 10.42 8.33
CA GLU A 303 -29.31 9.03 8.69
C GLU A 303 -28.87 8.94 10.15
N CYS A 304 -29.43 7.99 10.89
CA CYS A 304 -28.99 7.68 12.25
C CYS A 304 -29.23 6.20 12.57
N TRP A 305 -28.63 5.73 13.65
CA TRP A 305 -28.99 4.47 14.27
C TRP A 305 -30.07 4.71 15.32
N SER A 306 -31.11 3.87 15.35
CA SER A 306 -31.95 3.81 16.55
C SER A 306 -31.17 3.19 17.72
N ASP A 307 -31.49 3.61 18.93
CA ASP A 307 -30.88 3.09 20.17
C ASP A 307 -31.29 1.63 20.47
N ALA A 308 -30.80 1.08 21.59
CA ALA A 308 -31.16 -0.27 22.03
C ALA A 308 -32.66 -0.42 22.36
N GLY A 309 -33.35 0.67 22.70
CA GLY A 309 -34.81 0.73 22.86
C GLY A 309 -35.56 0.96 21.55
N GLY A 310 -34.87 0.97 20.41
CA GLY A 310 -35.43 1.20 19.08
C GLY A 310 -35.74 2.67 18.79
N ASN A 311 -35.45 3.62 19.67
CA ASN A 311 -35.79 5.02 19.45
C ASN A 311 -34.83 5.67 18.46
N TYR A 312 -35.35 6.44 17.51
CA TYR A 312 -34.55 7.29 16.62
C TYR A 312 -35.06 8.73 16.62
N LEU A 313 -34.17 9.67 16.29
CA LEU A 313 -34.45 11.09 16.26
C LEU A 313 -33.68 11.80 15.15
N PHE A 314 -34.41 12.55 14.32
CA PHE A 314 -33.86 13.51 13.38
C PHE A 314 -34.31 14.92 13.77
N ASP A 315 -33.40 15.70 14.32
CA ASP A 315 -33.63 17.10 14.65
C ASP A 315 -33.12 18.04 13.55
N LYS A 316 -33.65 19.27 13.59
CA LYS A 316 -33.25 20.38 12.73
C LYS A 316 -33.42 20.07 11.25
N VAL A 317 -34.53 19.42 10.89
CA VAL A 317 -34.92 19.14 9.50
C VAL A 317 -35.96 20.13 8.99
N ARG A 318 -36.14 20.25 7.68
CA ARG A 318 -37.17 21.12 7.11
C ARG A 318 -38.58 20.61 7.44
N HIS A 319 -39.36 21.39 8.19
CA HIS A 319 -40.74 21.06 8.54
C HIS A 319 -41.74 21.28 7.38
N ASP A 320 -41.35 22.03 6.34
CA ASP A 320 -42.17 22.33 5.17
C ASP A 320 -42.11 21.24 4.08
N ARG A 321 -41.59 20.05 4.40
CA ARG A 321 -41.37 18.95 3.47
C ARG A 321 -41.88 17.64 4.06
N GLU A 322 -42.40 16.78 3.18
CA GLU A 322 -42.72 15.39 3.50
C GLU A 322 -41.51 14.48 3.29
N TYR A 323 -41.39 13.49 4.15
CA TYR A 323 -40.31 12.51 4.14
C TYR A 323 -40.84 11.08 4.11
N VAL A 324 -39.95 10.18 3.71
CA VAL A 324 -40.07 8.73 3.84
C VAL A 324 -39.03 8.29 4.85
N VAL A 325 -39.46 7.56 5.89
CA VAL A 325 -38.55 6.96 6.86
C VAL A 325 -38.37 5.50 6.51
N MET A 326 -37.13 5.08 6.28
CA MET A 326 -36.80 3.70 5.95
C MET A 326 -35.85 3.12 7.00
N ALA A 327 -36.21 1.98 7.58
CA ALA A 327 -35.38 1.23 8.51
C ALA A 327 -34.86 -0.04 7.84
N HIS A 328 -33.53 -0.22 7.81
CA HIS A 328 -32.90 -1.42 7.30
C HIS A 328 -32.51 -2.38 8.43
N ASP A 329 -32.75 -3.66 8.23
CA ASP A 329 -32.15 -4.70 9.08
C ASP A 329 -30.71 -4.96 8.65
N HIS A 330 -29.78 -4.61 9.53
CA HIS A 330 -28.35 -4.82 9.30
C HIS A 330 -27.93 -6.29 9.49
N THR A 331 -28.80 -7.11 10.08
CA THR A 331 -28.55 -8.55 10.28
C THR A 331 -28.95 -9.41 9.08
N GLY A 332 -29.73 -8.85 8.15
CA GLY A 332 -30.19 -9.54 6.94
C GLY A 332 -31.26 -10.61 7.19
N LEU A 333 -31.86 -10.63 8.39
CA LEU A 333 -32.85 -11.61 8.80
C LEU A 333 -34.29 -11.15 8.48
N TYR A 334 -34.53 -9.83 8.44
CA TYR A 334 -35.82 -9.23 8.14
C TYR A 334 -35.74 -8.23 6.98
N ASN A 335 -36.84 -8.04 6.27
CA ASN A 335 -36.96 -6.98 5.28
C ASN A 335 -37.01 -5.60 5.94
N GLY A 336 -36.54 -4.58 5.22
CA GLY A 336 -36.67 -3.20 5.65
C GLY A 336 -38.13 -2.75 5.68
N VAL A 337 -38.46 -1.87 6.63
CA VAL A 337 -39.81 -1.29 6.78
C VAL A 337 -39.75 0.19 6.41
N VAL A 338 -40.81 0.66 5.76
CA VAL A 338 -40.95 2.05 5.32
C VAL A 338 -42.19 2.66 5.95
N ALA A 339 -42.03 3.84 6.54
CA ALA A 339 -43.12 4.75 6.86
C ALA A 339 -43.12 5.87 5.80
N ASP A 340 -44.20 5.95 5.04
CA ASP A 340 -44.39 6.96 4.01
C ASP A 340 -45.13 8.19 4.55
N THR A 341 -44.96 9.34 3.87
CA THR A 341 -45.67 10.60 4.16
C THR A 341 -45.49 11.06 5.61
N VAL A 342 -44.23 11.12 6.06
CA VAL A 342 -43.87 11.61 7.39
C VAL A 342 -43.64 13.12 7.36
N THR A 343 -44.46 13.86 8.10
CA THR A 343 -44.35 15.32 8.26
C THR A 343 -43.64 15.64 9.57
N PRO A 344 -42.53 16.41 9.57
CA PRO A 344 -41.82 16.75 10.81
C PRO A 344 -42.64 17.66 11.71
N GLU A 345 -42.57 17.41 13.01
CA GLU A 345 -43.14 18.27 14.05
C GLU A 345 -42.28 19.52 14.22
N LEU A 346 -42.90 20.69 14.46
CA LEU A 346 -42.13 21.90 14.77
C LEU A 346 -41.54 21.81 16.19
N ILE A 347 -40.23 22.01 16.28
CA ILE A 347 -39.53 22.23 17.55
C ILE A 347 -39.94 23.61 18.06
N THR A 348 -40.58 23.64 19.22
CA THR A 348 -41.03 24.88 19.91
C THR A 348 -39.90 25.57 20.66
#